data_AF-A0A1G2QHW3-F1
#
_entry.id   AF-A0A1G2QHW3-F1
#
_cell.length_a   1.000
_cell.length_b   1.000
_cell.length_c   1.000
_cell.angle_alpha   90.00
_cell.angle_beta   90.00
_cell.angle_gamma   90.00
#
_symmetry.space_group_name_H-M   'P 1'
#
loop_
_entity.id
_entity.type
_entity.pdbx_description
1 polymer ?
#
loop_
_entity_poly.entity_id
_entity_poly.type
_entity_poly.pdbx_seq_one_letter_code
_entity_poly.pdbx_strand_id
1 'polypeptide(L)'
;MEFSDNLSISEIKELQSQMRDKAFRMIIEVFFIFGLPALGGYWLGRMLDNSFETGKTITIVVMVVAFISSWTLVIMKYRKLDRALTKLDQLRREAQIK
;
A
#
# COMPACT_ATOMS: atom_id res chain seq x y z
N MET A 1 -2.43 11.82 42.54
CA MET A 1 -1.50 11.36 41.48
C MET A 1 -2.19 10.51 40.41
N GLU A 2 -3.41 9.98 40.61
CA GLU A 2 -4.11 9.15 39.59
C GLU A 2 -4.60 9.91 38.32
N PHE A 3 -4.79 11.23 38.39
CA PHE A 3 -5.37 12.00 37.27
C PHE A 3 -4.38 12.22 36.10
N SER A 4 -3.08 12.33 36.41
CA SER A 4 -2.03 12.49 35.39
C SER A 4 -1.72 11.18 34.66
N ASP A 5 -1.92 10.04 35.32
CA ASP A 5 -1.58 8.72 34.78
C ASP A 5 -2.68 8.22 33.83
N ASN A 6 -3.95 8.47 34.16
CA ASN A 6 -5.09 8.17 33.30
C ASN A 6 -5.10 8.98 31.99
N LEU A 7 -4.64 10.25 32.02
CA LEU A 7 -4.52 11.05 30.81
C LEU A 7 -3.51 10.42 29.83
N SER A 8 -2.35 9.99 30.35
CA SER A 8 -1.31 9.36 29.53
C SER A 8 -1.74 8.01 28.95
N ILE A 9 -2.44 7.18 29.74
CA ILE A 9 -2.93 5.87 29.27
C ILE A 9 -4.04 6.04 28.22
N SER A 10 -4.91 7.04 28.37
CA SER A 10 -5.93 7.35 27.36
C SER A 10 -5.30 7.86 26.05
N GLU A 11 -4.30 8.72 26.13
CA GLU A 11 -3.56 9.22 24.96
C GLU A 11 -2.83 8.10 24.23
N ILE A 12 -2.19 7.19 24.98
CA ILE A 12 -1.52 6.01 24.41
C ILE A 12 -2.52 5.09 23.71
N LYS A 13 -3.69 4.85 24.31
CA LYS A 13 -4.75 4.02 23.70
C LYS A 13 -5.30 4.66 22.42
N GLU A 14 -5.47 5.98 22.42
CA GLU A 14 -5.96 6.71 21.25
C GLU A 14 -4.94 6.68 20.11
N LEU A 15 -3.66 6.91 20.41
CA LEU A 15 -2.55 6.74 19.46
C LEU A 15 -2.48 5.33 18.88
N GLN A 16 -2.61 4.31 19.73
CA GLN A 16 -2.64 2.91 19.28
C GLN A 16 -3.82 2.65 18.34
N SER A 17 -5.01 3.17 18.65
CA SER A 17 -6.19 3.03 17.77
C SER A 17 -5.95 3.71 16.42
N GLN A 18 -5.45 4.94 16.42
CA GLN A 18 -5.16 5.67 15.19
C GLN A 18 -4.09 4.98 14.33
N MET A 19 -3.04 4.43 14.96
CA MET A 19 -2.02 3.65 14.25
C MET A 19 -2.61 2.36 13.66
N ARG A 20 -3.47 1.67 14.40
CA ARG A 20 -4.14 0.45 13.94
C ARG A 20 -5.04 0.73 12.74
N ASP A 21 -5.80 1.82 12.77
CA ASP A 21 -6.67 2.22 11.66
C ASP A 21 -5.88 2.62 10.42
N LYS A 22 -4.70 3.23 10.60
CA LYS A 22 -3.78 3.56 9.51
C LYS A 22 -3.15 2.31 8.90
N ALA A 23 -2.73 1.36 9.73
CA ALA A 23 -2.20 0.07 9.30
C ALA A 23 -3.28 -0.74 8.55
N PHE A 24 -4.51 -0.77 9.06
CA PHE A 24 -5.63 -1.45 8.41
C PHE A 24 -5.93 -0.87 7.03
N ARG A 25 -5.97 0.46 6.90
CA ARG A 25 -6.12 1.13 5.60
C ARG A 25 -4.98 0.80 4.64
N MET A 26 -3.74 0.75 5.13
CA MET A 26 -2.59 0.38 4.32
C MET A 26 -2.69 -1.05 3.79
N ILE A 27 -3.11 -2.00 4.64
CA ILE A 27 -3.32 -3.39 4.23
C ILE A 27 -4.40 -3.48 3.15
N ILE A 28 -5.53 -2.79 3.32
CA ILE A 28 -6.59 -2.72 2.31
C ILE A 28 -6.06 -2.16 0.99
N GLU A 29 -5.29 -1.06 1.02
CA GLU A 29 -4.69 -0.51 -0.19
C GLU A 29 -3.78 -1.52 -0.90
N VAL A 30 -2.96 -2.26 -0.15
CA VAL A 30 -2.11 -3.32 -0.70
C VAL A 30 -2.96 -4.41 -1.33
N PHE A 31 -4.04 -4.85 -0.68
CA PHE A 31 -4.99 -5.80 -1.24
C PHE A 31 -5.57 -5.32 -2.57
N PHE A 32 -5.92 -4.05 -2.71
CA PHE A 32 -6.40 -3.52 -3.99
C PHE A 32 -5.29 -3.44 -5.05
N ILE A 33 -4.06 -3.09 -4.66
CA ILE A 33 -2.91 -3.00 -5.58
C ILE A 33 -2.57 -4.37 -6.19
N PHE A 34 -2.72 -5.46 -5.45
CA PHE A 34 -2.47 -6.82 -5.95
C PHE A 34 -3.74 -7.49 -6.47
N GLY A 35 -4.87 -7.28 -5.81
CA GLY A 35 -6.15 -7.93 -6.10
C GLY A 35 -6.78 -7.43 -7.38
N LEU A 36 -6.81 -6.11 -7.64
CA LEU A 36 -7.41 -5.57 -8.86
C LEU A 36 -6.67 -6.04 -10.13
N PRO A 37 -5.34 -5.98 -10.21
CA PRO A 37 -4.62 -6.49 -11.37
C PRO A 37 -4.76 -8.01 -11.54
N ALA A 38 -4.77 -8.78 -10.45
CA ALA A 38 -4.93 -10.23 -10.53
C ALA A 38 -6.32 -10.62 -11.03
N LEU A 39 -7.39 -10.02 -10.48
CA LEU A 39 -8.77 -10.28 -10.90
C LEU A 39 -9.01 -9.79 -12.33
N GLY A 40 -8.57 -8.57 -12.65
CA GLY A 40 -8.69 -7.98 -13.98
C GLY A 40 -7.90 -8.79 -15.01
N GLY A 41 -6.67 -9.19 -14.68
CA GLY A 41 -5.83 -10.00 -15.55
C GLY A 41 -6.36 -11.41 -15.78
N TYR A 42 -6.90 -12.06 -14.76
CA TYR A 42 -7.55 -13.36 -14.91
C TYR A 42 -8.79 -13.28 -15.80
N TRP A 43 -9.66 -12.29 -15.59
CA TRP A 43 -10.89 -12.13 -16.35
C TRP A 43 -10.61 -11.77 -17.82
N LEU A 44 -9.74 -10.79 -18.06
CA LEU A 44 -9.33 -10.39 -19.42
C LEU A 44 -8.56 -11.53 -20.12
N GLY A 45 -7.62 -12.16 -19.42
CA GLY A 45 -6.84 -13.28 -19.93
C GLY A 45 -7.73 -14.44 -20.39
N ARG A 46 -8.72 -14.81 -19.57
CA ARG A 46 -9.68 -15.87 -19.90
C ARG A 46 -10.58 -15.51 -21.07
N MET A 47 -11.02 -14.26 -21.15
CA MET A 47 -11.82 -13.78 -22.29
C MET A 47 -11.03 -13.91 -23.60
N LEU A 48 -9.76 -13.49 -23.59
CA LEU A 48 -8.87 -13.57 -24.75
C LEU A 48 -8.49 -15.01 -25.09
N ASP A 49 -8.15 -15.85 -24.10
CA ASP A 49 -7.81 -17.25 -24.34
C ASP A 49 -8.96 -18.02 -25.00
N ASN A 50 -10.21 -17.72 -24.63
CA ASN A 50 -11.39 -18.31 -25.25
C ASN A 50 -11.60 -17.80 -26.70
N SER A 51 -11.20 -16.56 -27.01
CA SER A 51 -11.33 -16.00 -28.37
C SER A 51 -10.25 -16.48 -29.34
N PHE A 52 -9.05 -16.80 -28.83
CA PHE A 52 -7.90 -17.20 -29.65
C PHE A 52 -7.58 -18.70 -29.61
N GLU A 53 -8.38 -19.50 -28.89
CA GLU A 53 -8.15 -20.95 -28.67
C GLU A 53 -6.75 -21.28 -28.11
N THR A 54 -6.10 -20.31 -27.45
CA THR A 54 -4.73 -20.42 -26.92
C THR A 54 -4.65 -21.20 -25.60
N GLY A 55 -5.76 -21.77 -25.15
CA GLY A 55 -5.87 -22.54 -23.93
C GLY A 55 -5.76 -21.67 -22.67
N LYS A 56 -4.56 -21.55 -22.10
CA LYS A 56 -4.28 -20.76 -20.88
C LYS A 56 -3.07 -19.83 -21.01
N THR A 57 -2.49 -19.76 -22.20
CA THR A 57 -1.20 -19.09 -22.41
C THR A 57 -1.33 -17.59 -22.21
N ILE A 58 -2.40 -16.96 -22.73
CA ILE A 58 -2.61 -15.52 -22.59
C ILE A 58 -2.92 -15.18 -21.14
N THR A 59 -3.74 -15.98 -20.46
CA THR A 59 -4.03 -15.77 -19.03
C THR A 59 -2.75 -15.79 -18.20
N ILE A 60 -1.86 -16.75 -18.41
CA ILE A 60 -0.58 -16.83 -17.67
C ILE A 60 0.26 -15.58 -17.93
N VAL A 61 0.42 -15.16 -19.19
CA VAL A 61 1.19 -13.97 -19.55
C VAL A 61 0.60 -12.71 -18.92
N VAL A 62 -0.71 -12.54 -19.02
CA VAL A 62 -1.41 -11.38 -18.45
C VAL A 62 -1.30 -11.36 -16.92
N MET A 63 -1.37 -12.51 -16.24
CA MET A 63 -1.17 -12.58 -14.80
C MET A 63 0.27 -12.22 -14.39
N VAL A 64 1.27 -12.66 -15.15
CA VAL A 64 2.68 -12.28 -14.91
C VAL A 64 2.87 -10.77 -15.09
N VAL A 65 2.31 -10.18 -16.15
CA VAL A 65 2.37 -8.73 -16.39
C VAL A 65 1.63 -7.95 -15.30
N ALA A 66 0.46 -8.43 -14.87
CA ALA A 66 -0.31 -7.83 -13.77
C ALA A 66 0.49 -7.84 -12.46
N PHE A 67 1.17 -8.95 -12.15
CA PHE A 67 2.01 -9.08 -10.96
C PHE A 67 3.19 -8.09 -10.98
N ILE A 68 3.92 -7.99 -12.10
CA ILE A 68 5.02 -7.03 -12.27
C ILE A 68 4.50 -5.58 -12.16
N SER A 69 3.32 -5.31 -12.70
CA SER A 69 2.68 -3.99 -12.61
C SER A 69 2.32 -3.62 -11.18
N SER A 70 1.81 -4.56 -10.37
CA SER A 70 1.55 -4.34 -8.94
C SER A 70 2.82 -3.97 -8.17
N TRP A 71 3.95 -4.65 -8.43
CA TRP A 71 5.25 -4.31 -7.82
C TRP A 71 5.73 -2.91 -8.20
N THR A 72 5.53 -2.53 -9.46
CA THR A 72 5.88 -1.19 -9.94
C THR A 72 5.10 -0.12 -9.17
N LEU A 73 3.79 -0.32 -8.95
CA LEU A 73 2.95 0.60 -8.17
C LEU A 73 3.40 0.70 -6.70
N VAL A 74 3.74 -0.44 -6.08
CA VAL A 74 4.27 -0.46 -4.70
C VAL A 74 5.57 0.35 -4.61
N ILE A 75 6.51 0.13 -5.53
CA ILE A 75 7.79 0.86 -5.56
C ILE A 75 7.54 2.36 -5.74
N MET A 76 6.62 2.76 -6.62
CA MET A 76 6.27 4.17 -6.80
C MET A 76 5.70 4.81 -5.53
N LYS A 77 4.78 4.11 -4.83
CA LYS A 77 4.25 4.58 -3.54
C LYS A 77 5.36 4.71 -2.49
N TYR A 78 6.23 3.71 -2.40
CA TYR A 78 7.36 3.73 -1.47
C TYR A 78 8.30 4.90 -1.75
N ARG A 79 8.72 5.12 -3.00
CA ARG A 79 9.58 6.26 -3.37
C ARG A 79 8.93 7.61 -3.10
N LYS A 80 7.61 7.72 -3.22
CA LYS A 80 6.87 8.94 -2.87
C LYS A 80 6.89 9.19 -1.36
N LEU A 81 6.73 8.14 -0.56
CA LEU A 81 6.81 8.22 0.90
C LEU A 81 8.24 8.58 1.35
N ASP A 82 9.24 7.94 0.79
CA ASP A 82 10.66 8.17 1.09
C ASP A 82 11.05 9.63 0.84
N ARG A 83 10.69 10.19 -0.33
CA ARG A 83 10.89 11.63 -0.61
C ARG A 83 10.17 12.55 0.38
N ALA A 84 9.00 12.16 0.87
CA ALA A 84 8.26 12.95 1.85
C ALA A 84 8.97 12.94 3.22
N LEU A 85 9.52 11.79 3.61
CA LEU A 85 10.32 11.66 4.83
C LEU A 85 11.63 12.45 4.75
N THR A 86 12.34 12.37 3.62
CA THR A 86 13.58 13.17 3.42
C THR A 86 13.31 14.67 3.56
N LYS A 87 12.19 15.16 3.02
CA LYS A 87 11.79 16.57 3.16
C LYS A 87 11.48 16.95 4.61
N LEU A 88 10.80 16.09 5.36
CA LEU A 88 10.52 16.30 6.78
C LEU A 88 11.82 16.36 7.60
N ASP A 89 12.78 15.49 7.30
CA ASP A 89 14.08 15.50 7.98
C ASP A 89 14.89 16.77 7.70
N GLN A 90 14.83 17.29 6.48
CA GLN A 90 15.44 18.57 6.13
C GLN A 90 14.82 19.73 6.91
N LEU A 91 13.49 19.81 6.93
CA LEU A 91 12.75 20.83 7.70
C LEU A 91 13.04 20.77 9.20
N ARG A 92 13.15 19.56 9.77
CA ARG A 92 13.49 19.37 11.19
C ARG A 92 14.89 19.89 11.52
N ARG A 93 15.87 19.68 10.64
CA ARG A 93 17.24 20.20 10.83
C ARG A 93 17.28 21.72 10.76
N GLU A 94 16.57 22.33 9.80
CA GLU A 94 16.48 23.79 9.67
C GLU A 94 15.80 24.43 10.89
N ALA A 95 14.76 23.79 11.45
CA ALA A 95 14.06 24.27 12.64
C ALA A 95 14.88 24.14 13.94
N GLN A 96 15.90 23.28 13.99
CA GLN A 96 16.80 23.15 15.16
C GLN A 96 18.01 24.10 15.11
N ILE A 97 18.27 24.73 13.98
CA ILE A 97 19.38 25.68 13.78
C ILE A 97 18.91 27.13 14.00
N LYS A 98 17.60 27.37 14.05
CA LYS A 98 16.96 28.67 14.30
C LYS A 98 16.56 28.81 15.77
#